data_AF-A0A967CXQ8-F1
#
_entry.id   AF-A0A967CXQ8-F1
#
_cell.length_a   1.000
_cell.length_b   1.000
_cell.length_c   1.000
_cell.angle_alpha   90.00
_cell.angle_beta   90.00
_cell.angle_gamma   90.00
#
_symmetry.space_group_name_H-M   'P 1'
#
loop_
_entity.id
_entity.type
_entity.pdbx_description
1 polymer ?
#
loop_
_entity_poly.entity_id
_entity_poly.type
_entity_poly.pdbx_seq_one_letter_code
_entity_poly.pdbx_strand_id
1 'polypeptide(L)'
;LGFEEAIRRANAAIEAGADMAFVEAPQTLDEVKAVPRLVKGPCMLNMVWRGKTPDMALSDVEGLGYKLTILPGLLSRSVLGACEIALANLKQQGRHPMPTSDITPQQAFQLAGADEWDRYRTAFRQPLKQAAE
;
A
#
# COMPACT_ATOMS: atom_id res chain seq x y z
N LEU A 1 -10.00 -5.63 -28.38
CA LEU A 1 -10.45 -4.56 -27.44
C LEU A 1 -9.22 -3.74 -27.07
N GLY A 2 -9.32 -2.41 -27.02
CA GLY A 2 -8.16 -1.50 -26.88
C GLY A 2 -8.50 -0.20 -26.13
N PHE A 3 -7.59 0.77 -26.13
CA PHE A 3 -7.65 2.00 -25.34
C PHE A 3 -8.97 2.77 -25.47
N GLU A 4 -9.44 3.02 -26.70
CA GLU A 4 -10.68 3.78 -26.94
C GLU A 4 -11.91 3.13 -26.29
N GLU A 5 -11.99 1.80 -26.33
CA GLU A 5 -13.10 1.06 -25.71
C GLU A 5 -13.01 1.11 -24.18
N ALA A 6 -11.80 1.14 -23.61
CA ALA A 6 -11.61 1.33 -22.17
C ALA A 6 -12.10 2.72 -21.73
N ILE A 7 -11.78 3.77 -22.49
CA ILE A 7 -12.27 5.14 -22.26
C ILE A 7 -13.80 5.21 -22.37
N ARG A 8 -14.39 4.58 -23.40
CA ARG A 8 -15.84 4.55 -23.58
C ARG A 8 -16.54 3.91 -22.39
N ARG A 9 -16.01 2.78 -21.89
CA ARG A 9 -16.54 2.08 -20.72
C ARG A 9 -16.35 2.86 -19.43
N ALA A 10 -15.19 3.50 -19.25
CA ALA A 10 -14.93 4.34 -18.08
C ALA A 10 -15.94 5.50 -18.01
N ASN A 11 -16.18 6.19 -19.12
CA ASN A 11 -17.18 7.25 -19.19
C ASN A 11 -18.61 6.75 -18.91
N ALA A 12 -18.99 5.60 -19.49
CA ALA A 12 -20.30 5.00 -19.22
C ALA A 12 -20.47 4.60 -17.73
N ALA A 13 -19.40 4.15 -17.08
CA ALA A 13 -19.41 3.84 -15.66
C ALA A 13 -19.58 5.10 -14.79
N ILE A 14 -18.88 6.19 -15.13
CA ILE A 14 -19.06 7.50 -14.47
C ILE A 14 -20.50 8.01 -14.66
N GLU A 15 -21.04 7.93 -15.87
CA GLU A 15 -22.43 8.32 -16.16
C GLU A 15 -23.45 7.49 -15.38
N ALA A 16 -23.16 6.19 -15.16
CA ALA A 16 -23.97 5.30 -14.35
C ALA A 16 -23.85 5.55 -12.82
N GLY A 17 -22.98 6.48 -12.39
CA GLY A 17 -22.83 6.88 -10.98
C GLY A 17 -21.57 6.39 -10.28
N ALA A 18 -20.56 5.88 -11.00
CA ALA A 18 -19.27 5.60 -10.38
C ALA A 18 -18.55 6.91 -9.97
N ASP A 19 -18.00 6.95 -8.75
CA ASP A 19 -17.30 8.15 -8.23
C ASP A 19 -15.93 8.38 -8.88
N MET A 20 -15.31 7.33 -9.40
CA MET A 20 -13.96 7.37 -9.93
C MET A 20 -13.76 6.29 -11.00
N ALA A 21 -13.06 6.65 -12.07
CA ALA A 21 -12.67 5.73 -13.12
C ALA A 21 -11.29 5.12 -12.83
N PHE A 22 -11.16 3.83 -13.10
CA PHE A 22 -9.89 3.14 -13.16
C PHE A 22 -9.73 2.51 -14.54
N VAL A 23 -8.87 3.13 -15.37
CA VAL A 23 -8.49 2.58 -16.68
C VAL A 23 -7.27 1.70 -16.49
N GLU A 24 -7.47 0.39 -16.56
CA GLU A 24 -6.45 -0.63 -16.30
C GLU A 24 -5.32 -0.59 -17.35
N ALA A 25 -4.08 -0.63 -16.86
CA ALA A 25 -2.85 -0.89 -17.63
C ALA A 25 -2.66 -0.09 -18.95
N PRO A 26 -2.71 1.26 -18.92
CA PRO A 26 -2.18 2.05 -20.04
C PRO A 26 -0.71 1.68 -20.28
N GLN A 27 -0.37 1.37 -21.53
CA GLN A 27 0.91 0.78 -21.93
C GLN A 27 1.94 1.82 -22.35
N THR A 28 1.50 3.03 -22.68
CA THR A 28 2.36 4.12 -23.10
C THR A 28 2.17 5.34 -22.22
N LEU A 29 3.19 6.18 -22.15
CA LEU A 29 3.09 7.46 -21.45
C LEU A 29 1.99 8.36 -22.05
N ASP A 30 1.74 8.26 -23.36
CA ASP A 30 0.70 9.02 -24.04
C ASP A 30 -0.70 8.56 -23.62
N GLU A 31 -0.92 7.26 -23.47
CA GLU A 31 -2.17 6.72 -22.92
C GLU A 31 -2.38 7.19 -21.47
N VAL A 32 -1.35 7.12 -20.62
CA VAL A 32 -1.41 7.62 -19.23
C VAL A 32 -1.83 9.10 -19.20
N LYS A 33 -1.23 9.93 -20.06
CA LYS A 33 -1.57 11.36 -20.17
C LYS A 33 -2.98 11.60 -20.72
N ALA A 34 -3.47 10.70 -21.57
CA ALA A 34 -4.75 10.86 -22.25
C ALA A 34 -5.94 10.47 -21.35
N VAL A 35 -5.81 9.48 -20.47
CA VAL A 35 -6.91 9.02 -19.58
C VAL A 35 -7.61 10.17 -18.84
N PRO A 36 -6.93 10.98 -18.01
CA PRO A 36 -7.59 12.06 -17.26
C PRO A 36 -8.12 13.19 -18.14
N ARG A 37 -7.72 13.26 -19.42
CA ARG A 37 -8.26 14.22 -20.41
C ARG A 37 -9.52 13.70 -21.09
N LEU A 38 -9.63 12.39 -21.28
CA LEU A 38 -10.70 11.74 -22.05
C LEU A 38 -11.83 11.19 -21.18
N VAL A 39 -11.56 10.90 -19.90
CA VAL A 39 -12.57 10.47 -18.95
C VAL A 39 -13.21 11.69 -18.28
N LYS A 40 -14.54 11.75 -18.29
CA LYS A 40 -15.37 12.84 -17.77
C LYS A 40 -15.60 12.72 -16.26
N GLY A 41 -14.55 12.44 -15.49
CA GLY A 41 -14.63 12.25 -14.04
C GLY A 41 -13.27 12.00 -13.38
N PRO A 42 -13.22 11.92 -12.03
CA PRO A 42 -12.00 11.61 -11.30
C PRO A 42 -11.39 10.29 -11.78
N CYS A 43 -10.07 10.26 -11.95
CA CYS A 43 -9.34 9.08 -12.39
C CYS A 43 -8.35 8.60 -11.32
N MET A 44 -8.24 7.28 -11.17
CA MET A 44 -7.18 6.62 -10.42
C MET A 44 -6.07 6.13 -11.35
N LEU A 45 -4.82 6.19 -10.91
CA LEU A 45 -3.70 5.47 -11.51
C LEU A 45 -3.24 4.31 -10.61
N ASN A 46 -3.09 3.12 -11.20
CA ASN A 46 -2.46 1.99 -10.55
C ASN A 46 -0.97 1.94 -10.92
N MET A 47 -0.08 2.27 -9.97
CA MET A 47 1.36 2.31 -10.20
C MET A 47 2.06 1.11 -9.55
N VAL A 48 2.54 0.19 -10.38
CA VAL A 48 3.19 -1.05 -9.94
C VAL A 48 4.66 -1.02 -10.32
N TRP A 49 5.57 -1.15 -9.34
CA TRP A 49 7.01 -1.30 -9.61
C TRP A 49 7.28 -2.52 -10.49
N ARG A 50 8.01 -2.31 -11.60
CA ARG A 50 8.21 -3.29 -12.70
C ARG A 50 6.91 -3.81 -13.32
N GLY A 51 5.85 -3.03 -13.28
CA GLY A 51 4.61 -3.28 -13.99
C GLY A 51 4.66 -2.86 -15.46
N LYS A 52 3.50 -2.82 -16.10
CA LYS A 52 3.34 -2.36 -17.49
C LYS A 52 3.26 -0.83 -17.61
N THR A 53 2.80 -0.17 -16.56
CA THR A 53 2.69 1.29 -16.50
C THR A 53 4.07 1.88 -16.21
N PRO A 54 4.53 2.89 -16.97
CA PRO A 54 5.80 3.57 -16.72
C PRO A 54 5.86 4.15 -15.30
N ASP A 55 7.02 4.03 -14.66
CA ASP A 55 7.28 4.67 -13.37
C ASP A 55 7.33 6.20 -13.54
N MET A 56 6.72 6.93 -12.61
CA MET A 56 6.56 8.38 -12.70
C MET A 56 6.55 8.99 -11.29
N ALA A 57 7.08 10.21 -11.15
CA ALA A 57 6.95 10.94 -9.89
C ALA A 57 5.47 11.20 -9.58
N LEU A 58 5.05 11.00 -8.33
CA LEU A 58 3.66 11.22 -7.93
C LEU A 58 3.18 12.65 -8.20
N SER A 59 4.08 13.63 -8.13
CA SER A 59 3.81 15.03 -8.50
C SER A 59 3.49 15.20 -10.00
N ASP A 60 4.14 14.43 -10.86
CA ASP A 60 3.87 14.48 -12.30
C ASP A 60 2.51 13.83 -12.57
N VAL A 61 2.19 12.71 -11.91
CA VAL A 61 0.89 12.04 -12.00
C VAL A 61 -0.24 12.97 -11.56
N GLU A 62 -0.05 13.70 -10.46
CA GLU A 62 -0.98 14.73 -10.00
C GLU A 62 -1.12 15.85 -11.05
N GLY A 63 0.00 16.32 -11.62
CA GLY A 63 0.02 17.32 -12.69
C GLY A 63 -0.71 16.89 -13.96
N LEU A 64 -0.85 15.58 -14.22
CA LEU A 64 -1.64 15.05 -15.34
C LEU A 64 -3.16 15.07 -15.08
N GLY A 65 -3.60 15.30 -13.84
CA GLY A 65 -5.02 15.41 -13.48
C GLY A 65 -5.61 14.16 -12.81
N TYR A 66 -4.79 13.14 -12.51
CA TYR A 66 -5.22 12.01 -11.67
C TYR A 66 -5.54 12.49 -10.24
N LYS A 67 -6.55 11.87 -9.62
CA LYS A 67 -7.03 12.24 -8.27
C LYS A 67 -6.59 11.26 -7.18
N LEU A 68 -6.14 10.07 -7.57
CA LEU A 68 -5.65 9.06 -6.65
C LEU A 68 -4.62 8.18 -7.37
N THR A 69 -3.52 7.88 -6.69
CA THR A 69 -2.56 6.88 -7.14
C THR A 69 -2.44 5.80 -6.07
N ILE A 70 -2.62 4.54 -6.46
CA ILE A 70 -2.37 3.40 -5.58
C ILE A 70 -1.03 2.75 -5.94
N LEU A 71 -0.31 2.28 -4.91
CA LEU A 71 0.98 1.60 -5.03
C LEU A 71 0.87 0.15 -4.52
N PRO A 72 0.10 -0.72 -5.20
CA PRO A 72 -0.10 -2.07 -4.70
C PRO A 72 1.21 -2.85 -4.70
N GLY A 73 1.38 -3.65 -3.65
CA GLY A 73 2.57 -4.45 -3.46
C GLY A 73 3.78 -3.70 -2.89
N LEU A 74 3.72 -2.36 -2.74
CA LEU A 74 4.83 -1.58 -2.18
C LEU A 74 5.29 -2.16 -0.83
N LEU A 75 4.36 -2.27 0.12
CA LEU A 75 4.68 -2.76 1.46
C LEU A 75 4.94 -4.27 1.47
N SER A 76 4.09 -5.07 0.82
CA SER A 76 4.23 -6.53 0.87
C SER A 76 5.52 -7.03 0.23
N ARG A 77 5.92 -6.49 -0.93
CA ARG A 77 7.19 -6.85 -1.57
C ARG A 77 8.39 -6.36 -0.75
N SER A 78 8.29 -5.18 -0.13
CA SER A 78 9.33 -4.67 0.76
C SER A 78 9.53 -5.58 1.97
N VAL A 79 8.43 -6.01 2.62
CA VAL A 79 8.47 -6.92 3.76
C VAL A 79 9.03 -8.28 3.35
N LEU A 80 8.56 -8.87 2.25
CA LEU A 80 9.07 -10.15 1.76
C LEU A 80 10.57 -10.09 1.47
N GLY A 81 11.04 -9.04 0.81
CA GLY A 81 12.46 -8.84 0.55
C GLY A 81 13.30 -8.70 1.83
N ALA A 82 12.80 -7.97 2.83
CA ALA A 82 13.46 -7.85 4.13
C ALA A 82 13.53 -9.19 4.87
N CYS A 83 12.47 -10.00 4.81
CA CYS A 83 12.44 -11.35 5.38
C CYS A 83 13.49 -12.26 4.72
N GLU A 84 13.56 -12.28 3.39
CA GLU A 84 14.56 -13.07 2.64
C GLU A 84 16.00 -12.71 3.05
N ILE A 85 16.31 -11.41 3.13
CA ILE A 85 17.63 -10.92 3.55
C ILE A 85 17.94 -11.35 4.98
N ALA A 86 17.00 -11.18 5.91
CA ALA A 86 17.19 -11.53 7.31
C ALA A 86 17.43 -13.04 7.51
N LEU A 87 16.63 -13.88 6.83
CA LEU A 87 16.75 -15.34 6.92
C LEU A 87 18.05 -15.85 6.26
N ALA A 88 18.46 -15.26 5.14
CA ALA A 88 19.75 -15.58 4.50
C ALA A 88 20.93 -15.26 5.43
N ASN A 89 20.92 -14.08 6.08
CA ASN A 89 21.95 -13.68 7.03
C ASN A 89 21.99 -14.59 8.26
N LEU A 90 20.83 -14.95 8.82
CA LEU A 90 20.75 -15.89 9.94
C LEU A 90 21.36 -17.24 9.57
N LYS A 91 21.01 -17.77 8.40
CA LYS A 91 21.54 -19.05 7.91
C LYS A 91 23.05 -19.03 7.72
N GLN A 92 23.61 -17.92 7.22
CA GLN A 92 25.04 -17.79 7.00
C GLN A 92 25.84 -17.59 8.29
N GLN A 93 25.33 -16.80 9.23
CA GLN A 93 26.09 -16.38 10.42
C GLN A 93 25.84 -17.25 11.64
N GLY A 94 24.75 -18.01 11.68
CA GLY A 94 24.39 -18.86 12.83
C GLY A 94 24.05 -18.06 14.10
N ARG A 95 23.76 -16.76 13.97
CA ARG A 95 23.41 -15.85 15.07
C ARG A 95 22.40 -14.81 14.59
N HIS A 96 21.77 -14.11 15.53
CA HIS A 96 20.80 -13.08 15.22
C HIS A 96 21.41 -12.00 14.29
N PRO A 97 20.82 -11.74 13.11
CA PRO A 97 21.33 -10.72 12.20
C PRO A 97 21.03 -9.31 12.75
N MET A 98 21.79 -8.31 12.32
CA MET A 98 21.40 -6.92 12.54
C MET A 98 20.08 -6.65 11.81
N PRO A 99 19.03 -6.17 12.50
CA PRO A 99 17.78 -5.79 11.85
C PRO A 99 17.98 -4.67 10.83
N THR A 100 17.10 -4.60 9.82
CA THR A 100 17.09 -3.52 8.83
C THR A 100 16.57 -2.19 9.38
N SER A 101 15.95 -2.19 10.56
CA SER A 101 15.46 -1.00 11.27
C SER A 101 15.80 -1.07 12.75
N ASP A 102 16.09 0.06 13.39
CA ASP A 102 16.37 0.15 14.83
C ASP A 102 15.10 0.16 15.72
N ILE A 103 14.02 -0.47 15.27
CA ILE A 103 12.78 -0.59 16.05
C ILE A 103 13.04 -1.47 17.26
N THR A 104 12.90 -0.89 18.45
CA THR A 104 13.02 -1.62 19.72
C THR A 104 11.80 -2.52 19.97
N PRO A 105 11.89 -3.55 20.83
CA PRO A 105 10.73 -4.36 21.21
C PRO A 105 9.57 -3.53 21.75
N GLN A 106 9.84 -2.51 22.55
CA GLN A 106 8.82 -1.60 23.07
C GLN A 106 8.11 -0.85 21.94
N GLN A 107 8.86 -0.28 20.99
CA GLN A 107 8.28 0.41 19.84
C GLN A 107 7.46 -0.55 18.97
N ALA A 108 7.91 -1.80 18.79
CA ALA A 108 7.14 -2.81 18.06
C ALA A 108 5.78 -3.11 18.74
N PHE A 109 5.76 -3.24 20.07
CA PHE A 109 4.51 -3.40 20.82
C PHE A 109 3.61 -2.17 20.70
N GLN A 110 4.18 -0.96 20.77
CA GLN A 110 3.43 0.28 20.59
C GLN A 110 2.81 0.39 19.19
N LEU A 111 3.54 0.01 18.14
CA LEU A 111 3.01 -0.07 16.78
C LEU A 111 1.85 -1.07 16.66
N ALA A 112 1.83 -2.10 17.51
CA ALA A 112 0.72 -3.05 17.62
C ALA A 112 -0.41 -2.57 18.57
N GLY A 113 -0.35 -1.33 19.04
CA GLY A 113 -1.38 -0.73 19.91
C GLY A 113 -1.26 -1.09 21.39
N ALA A 114 -0.10 -1.54 21.86
CA ALA A 114 0.06 -2.01 23.23
C ALA A 114 -0.38 -0.98 24.29
N ASP A 115 -0.15 0.32 24.07
CA ASP A 115 -0.57 1.37 25.01
C ASP A 115 -2.09 1.38 25.23
N GLU A 116 -2.87 1.18 24.16
CA GLU A 116 -4.33 1.08 24.25
C GLU A 116 -4.73 -0.19 25.01
N TRP A 117 -4.13 -1.32 24.67
CA TRP A 117 -4.42 -2.60 25.31
C TRP A 117 -4.02 -2.62 26.78
N ASP A 118 -2.91 -1.98 27.16
CA ASP A 118 -2.47 -1.87 28.55
C ASP A 118 -3.41 -1.01 29.39
N ARG A 119 -3.98 0.05 28.79
CA ARG A 119 -5.03 0.85 29.43
C ARG A 119 -6.25 -0.01 29.75
N TYR A 120 -6.75 -0.79 28.78
CA TYR A 120 -7.88 -1.69 29.02
C TYR A 120 -7.53 -2.80 30.01
N ARG A 121 -6.36 -3.42 29.87
CA ARG A 121 -5.84 -4.45 30.78
C ARG A 121 -5.82 -3.94 32.21
N THR A 122 -5.41 -2.69 32.44
CA THR A 122 -5.34 -2.08 33.76
C THR A 122 -6.73 -1.71 34.30
N ALA A 123 -7.57 -1.09 33.48
CA ALA A 123 -8.92 -0.65 33.88
C ALA A 123 -9.85 -1.82 34.25
N PHE A 124 -9.68 -2.97 33.58
CA PHE A 124 -10.54 -4.15 33.77
C PHE A 124 -9.82 -5.32 34.44
N ARG A 125 -8.62 -5.10 35.01
CA ARG A 125 -7.90 -6.15 35.73
C ARG A 125 -8.69 -6.53 36.97
N GLN A 126 -9.18 -7.76 37.03
CA GLN A 126 -9.65 -8.31 38.30
C GLN A 126 -8.47 -8.36 39.28
N PRO A 127 -8.69 -8.10 40.58
CA PRO A 127 -7.67 -8.34 41.59
C PRO A 127 -7.12 -9.75 41.45
N LEU A 128 -5.80 -9.91 41.52
CA LEU A 128 -5.21 -11.24 41.64
C LEU A 128 -5.82 -11.87 42.90
N LYS A 129 -6.48 -13.02 42.76
CA LYS A 129 -6.84 -13.82 43.93
C LYS A 129 -5.54 -14.07 44.69
N GLN A 130 -5.48 -13.62 45.95
CA GLN A 130 -4.38 -14.01 46.82
C GLN A 130 -4.31 -15.54 46.78
N ALA A 131 -3.14 -16.06 46.44
CA ALA A 131 -2.89 -17.49 46.55
C ALA A 131 -3.18 -17.85 48.02
N ALA A 132 -4.08 -18.81 48.24
CA ALA A 132 -4.35 -19.30 49.57
C ALA A 132 -3.05 -19.85 50.17
N GLU A 133 -2.67 -19.33 51.34
CA GLU A 133 -1.55 -19.84 52.16
C GLU A 133 -1.77 -21.29 52.58
#